data_AF-D3B790-F1
#
_entry.id   AF-D3B790-F1
#
_cell.length_a   1.000
_cell.length_b   1.000
_cell.length_c   1.000
_cell.angle_alpha   90.00
_cell.angle_beta   90.00
_cell.angle_gamma   90.00
#
_symmetry.space_group_name_H-M   'P 1'
#
loop_
_entity.id
_entity.type
_entity.pdbx_description
1 polymer ?
#
loop_
_entity_poly.entity_id
_entity_poly.type
_entity_poly.pdbx_seq_one_letter_code
_entity_poly.pdbx_strand_id
1 'polypeptide(L)'
;MKATHLVLLAIALSLFILCLVVMLSMTLAFFTSISVVLLPLVLIITGVVFFVRQRFINKRINRPFTVDLINPVNIYQSNTNTNISIKQQQQQHSAAGGGGERVLWCSIKAIQDQYPSIKCVVYTGDNVTDQQIYQKIKSQFDIDLNRENLEFVRLSKRQYIQTLHHLLENHPEHRDNVKFILVGSTRDQADRDRVDALRSLAAELKVADHMQLEVGVSASMLNQLLNEASVGIHTMWAEHFGIGVVELMAAGVITVAHNSGGPKEDIIEHRTTGFLATTKEEYAEYIHEILANKEKFIEMQKAARDSTDRFSEENYYIQFIDKIQQLLPDNQKKKD
;
A
#
# COMPACT_ATOMS: atom_id res chain seq x y z
N MET A 1 91.32 38.56 -11.70
CA MET A 1 90.02 38.34 -12.37
C MET A 1 89.31 37.04 -11.97
N LYS A 2 89.97 35.87 -11.89
CA LYS A 2 89.28 34.58 -11.65
C LYS A 2 88.63 34.42 -10.25
N ALA A 3 89.27 34.90 -9.18
CA ALA A 3 88.73 34.76 -7.82
C ALA A 3 87.45 35.59 -7.59
N THR A 4 87.40 36.82 -8.11
CA THR A 4 86.24 37.71 -7.99
C THR A 4 85.01 37.14 -8.70
N HIS A 5 85.19 36.53 -9.88
CA HIS A 5 84.10 35.84 -10.60
C HIS A 5 83.58 34.60 -9.85
N LEU A 6 84.45 33.83 -9.20
CA LEU A 6 84.04 32.67 -8.41
C LEU A 6 83.18 33.08 -7.20
N VAL A 7 83.56 34.16 -6.53
CA VAL A 7 82.82 34.72 -5.39
C VAL A 7 81.46 35.26 -5.85
N LEU A 8 81.40 35.99 -6.95
CA LEU A 8 80.16 36.48 -7.55
C LEU A 8 79.22 35.32 -7.95
N LEU A 9 79.76 34.23 -8.52
CA LEU A 9 78.98 33.05 -8.89
C LEU A 9 78.42 32.32 -7.65
N ALA A 10 79.22 32.18 -6.60
CA ALA A 10 78.78 31.57 -5.33
C ALA A 10 77.68 32.39 -4.65
N ILE A 11 77.79 33.72 -4.67
CA ILE A 11 76.75 34.63 -4.16
C ILE A 11 75.47 34.51 -5.01
N ALA A 12 75.59 34.50 -6.34
CA ALA A 12 74.45 34.34 -7.24
C ALA A 12 73.73 33.00 -7.03
N LEU A 13 74.47 31.90 -6.88
CA LEU A 13 73.91 30.58 -6.62
C LEU A 13 73.22 30.51 -5.25
N SER A 14 73.82 31.13 -4.23
CA SER A 14 73.23 31.19 -2.88
C SER A 14 71.93 31.99 -2.86
N LEU A 15 71.89 33.13 -3.56
CA LEU A 15 70.68 33.94 -3.72
C LEU A 15 69.60 33.21 -4.52
N PHE A 16 69.98 32.47 -5.56
CA PHE A 16 69.05 31.65 -6.34
C PHE A 16 68.43 30.54 -5.50
N ILE A 17 69.23 29.81 -4.72
CA ILE A 17 68.74 28.77 -3.80
C ILE A 17 67.82 29.38 -2.74
N LEU A 18 68.20 30.52 -2.15
CA LEU A 18 67.36 31.22 -1.17
C LEU A 18 66.01 31.63 -1.78
N CYS A 19 66.00 32.16 -3.01
CA CYS A 19 64.77 32.49 -3.72
C CYS A 19 63.88 31.25 -3.95
N LEU A 20 64.48 30.13 -4.33
CA LEU A 20 63.77 28.88 -4.60
C LEU A 20 63.16 28.29 -3.33
N VAL A 21 63.87 28.35 -2.20
CA VAL A 21 63.35 27.95 -0.88
C VAL A 21 62.21 28.85 -0.41
N VAL A 22 62.31 30.16 -0.63
CA VAL A 22 61.24 31.12 -0.30
C VAL A 22 60.01 30.89 -1.18
N MET A 23 60.18 30.64 -2.48
CA MET A 23 59.06 30.32 -3.38
C MET A 23 58.38 29.01 -2.97
N LEU A 24 59.15 27.98 -2.59
CA LEU A 24 58.61 26.70 -2.12
C LEU A 24 57.87 26.84 -0.78
N SER A 25 58.39 27.65 0.15
CA SER A 25 57.70 27.87 1.44
C SER A 25 56.42 28.68 1.28
N MET A 26 56.40 29.68 0.40
CA MET A 26 55.21 30.47 0.09
C MET A 26 54.13 29.64 -0.60
N THR A 27 54.50 28.77 -1.54
CA THR A 27 53.53 27.85 -2.18
C THR A 27 52.96 26.84 -1.18
N LEU A 28 53.78 26.25 -0.31
CA LEU A 28 53.31 25.33 0.72
C LEU A 28 52.39 26.03 1.75
N ALA A 29 52.71 27.27 2.14
CA ALA A 29 51.86 28.08 3.00
C ALA A 29 50.52 28.44 2.33
N PHE A 30 50.51 28.68 1.01
CA PHE A 30 49.30 28.94 0.25
C PHE A 30 48.39 27.70 0.16
N PHE A 31 48.96 26.52 -0.11
CA PHE A 31 48.17 25.28 -0.17
C PHE A 31 47.63 24.84 1.20
N THR A 32 48.40 25.04 2.27
CA THR A 32 47.94 24.75 3.63
C THR A 32 46.82 25.70 4.07
N SER A 33 46.95 27.00 3.80
CA SER A 33 45.90 27.99 4.09
C SER A 33 44.61 27.75 3.30
N ILE A 34 44.70 27.39 2.02
CA ILE A 34 43.55 26.99 1.21
C ILE A 34 42.87 25.74 1.78
N SER A 35 43.65 24.73 2.19
CA SER A 35 43.11 23.48 2.73
C SER A 35 42.38 23.68 4.06
N VAL A 36 42.90 24.56 4.92
CA VAL A 36 42.27 24.91 6.21
C VAL A 36 40.91 25.60 6.01
N VAL A 37 40.68 26.25 4.88
CA VAL A 37 39.40 26.93 4.58
C VAL A 37 38.45 26.06 3.76
N LEU A 38 38.95 25.33 2.77
CA LEU A 38 38.12 24.50 1.89
C LEU A 38 37.61 23.23 2.57
N LEU A 39 38.42 22.57 3.40
CA LEU A 39 38.02 21.30 4.03
C LEU A 39 36.80 21.48 4.97
N PRO A 40 36.76 22.50 5.86
CA PRO A 40 35.58 22.77 6.67
C PRO A 40 34.37 23.16 5.82
N LEU A 41 34.57 23.93 4.73
CA LEU A 41 33.49 24.35 3.85
C LEU A 41 32.81 23.14 3.17
N VAL A 42 33.60 22.18 2.69
CA VAL A 42 33.08 20.94 2.10
C VAL A 42 32.34 20.10 3.14
N LEU A 43 32.87 19.99 4.36
CA LEU A 43 32.20 19.28 5.46
C LEU A 43 30.88 19.94 5.87
N ILE A 44 30.82 21.28 5.89
CA ILE A 44 29.59 22.03 6.14
C ILE A 44 28.59 21.81 5.00
N ILE A 45 29.00 21.92 3.73
CA ILE A 45 28.11 21.73 2.58
C ILE A 45 27.56 20.30 2.56
N THR A 46 28.41 19.29 2.74
CA THR A 46 27.99 17.88 2.80
C THR A 46 27.08 17.61 3.99
N GLY A 47 27.36 18.18 5.16
CA GLY A 47 26.49 18.12 6.34
C GLY A 47 25.14 18.80 6.13
N VAL A 48 25.10 19.96 5.46
CA VAL A 48 23.87 20.67 5.11
C VAL A 48 23.06 19.90 4.07
N VAL A 49 23.70 19.36 3.03
CA VAL A 49 23.03 18.51 2.03
C VAL A 49 22.47 17.24 2.69
N PHE A 50 23.24 16.59 3.57
CA PHE A 50 22.77 15.44 4.34
C PHE A 50 21.61 15.82 5.26
N PHE A 51 21.69 16.94 5.98
CA PHE A 51 20.64 17.41 6.88
C PHE A 51 19.37 17.82 6.11
N VAL A 52 19.49 18.51 4.99
CA VAL A 52 18.36 18.87 4.11
C VAL A 52 17.73 17.60 3.54
N ARG A 53 18.53 16.65 3.04
CA ARG A 53 18.04 15.35 2.56
C ARG A 53 17.34 14.56 3.67
N GLN A 54 17.92 14.49 4.87
CA GLN A 54 17.30 13.85 6.03
C GLN A 54 16.03 14.59 6.49
N ARG A 55 15.99 15.92 6.38
CA ARG A 55 14.79 16.71 6.68
C ARG A 55 13.70 16.48 5.62
N PHE A 56 14.04 16.29 4.35
CA PHE A 56 13.09 15.91 3.29
C PHE A 56 12.60 14.46 3.45
N ILE A 57 13.49 13.53 3.81
CA ILE A 57 13.15 12.14 4.13
C ILE A 57 12.24 12.10 5.36
N ASN A 58 12.61 12.75 6.47
CA ASN A 58 11.77 12.85 7.67
C ASN A 58 10.47 13.62 7.42
N LYS A 59 10.45 14.65 6.56
CA LYS A 59 9.20 15.33 6.16
C LYS A 59 8.31 14.45 5.29
N ARG A 60 8.85 13.50 4.50
CA ARG A 60 8.05 12.51 3.76
C ARG A 60 7.56 11.38 4.67
N ILE A 61 8.38 10.95 5.64
CA ILE A 61 8.03 9.89 6.60
C ILE A 61 7.04 10.39 7.66
N ASN A 62 7.16 11.65 8.11
CA ASN A 62 6.34 12.23 9.17
C ASN A 62 5.35 13.30 8.66
N ARG A 63 4.83 13.18 7.42
CA ARG A 63 3.66 13.98 7.07
C ARG A 63 2.50 13.49 7.95
N PRO A 64 1.88 14.35 8.78
CA PRO A 64 0.59 14.00 9.36
C PRO A 64 -0.37 13.84 8.18
N PHE A 65 -0.72 12.60 7.86
CA PHE A 65 -1.69 12.29 6.83
C PHE A 65 -3.07 12.37 7.47
N THR A 66 -3.86 13.36 7.06
CA THR A 66 -5.27 13.43 7.36
C THR A 66 -5.99 12.64 6.28
N VAL A 67 -6.52 11.47 6.62
CA VAL A 67 -7.47 10.75 5.76
C VAL A 67 -8.82 11.45 5.92
N ASP A 68 -9.17 12.33 4.99
CA ASP A 68 -10.56 12.76 4.85
C ASP A 68 -11.32 11.65 4.12
N LEU A 69 -12.30 11.06 4.81
CA LEU A 69 -13.19 10.05 4.25
C LEU A 69 -14.12 10.72 3.23
N ILE A 70 -13.74 10.76 1.96
CA ILE A 70 -14.67 11.13 0.89
C ILE A 70 -15.68 10.00 0.70
N ASN A 71 -16.92 10.35 1.02
CA ASN A 71 -18.14 9.64 0.73
C ASN A 71 -18.24 9.45 -0.81
N PRO A 72 -18.30 8.23 -1.36
CA PRO A 72 -18.23 8.04 -2.80
C PRO A 72 -19.54 8.49 -3.48
N VAL A 73 -19.47 9.65 -4.14
CA VAL A 73 -20.41 10.11 -5.15
C VAL A 73 -20.07 9.45 -6.50
N ASN A 74 -21.14 9.02 -7.21
CA ASN A 74 -21.19 8.42 -8.54
C ASN A 74 -20.12 8.88 -9.56
N ILE A 75 -19.65 7.96 -10.40
CA ILE A 75 -19.59 8.08 -11.89
C ILE A 75 -19.44 6.67 -12.52
N TYR A 76 -20.17 6.45 -13.63
CA TYR A 76 -20.21 5.24 -14.48
C TYR A 76 -19.69 5.52 -15.91
N GLN A 77 -19.39 4.42 -16.63
CA GLN A 77 -19.24 4.17 -18.10
C GLN A 77 -17.80 3.84 -18.56
N SER A 78 -17.50 2.90 -19.46
CA SER A 78 -18.25 1.88 -20.25
C SER A 78 -17.27 0.92 -21.00
N ASN A 79 -17.75 -0.30 -21.33
CA ASN A 79 -17.43 -1.22 -22.46
C ASN A 79 -15.98 -1.74 -22.66
N THR A 80 -15.71 -3.01 -22.99
CA THR A 80 -16.15 -3.76 -24.20
C THR A 80 -16.07 -5.31 -24.07
N ASN A 81 -16.72 -5.99 -25.02
CA ASN A 81 -16.92 -7.43 -25.24
C ASN A 81 -15.64 -8.28 -25.41
N THR A 82 -15.64 -9.52 -24.88
CA THR A 82 -15.79 -10.79 -25.66
C THR A 82 -15.59 -12.03 -24.76
N ASN A 83 -16.48 -13.02 -24.91
CA ASN A 83 -16.47 -14.38 -24.33
C ASN A 83 -15.97 -14.49 -22.88
N ILE A 84 -16.76 -13.97 -21.94
CA ILE A 84 -16.36 -13.90 -20.54
C ILE A 84 -17.15 -14.92 -19.71
N SER A 85 -16.47 -15.92 -19.15
CA SER A 85 -16.91 -16.50 -17.89
C SER A 85 -16.68 -15.45 -16.81
N ILE A 86 -17.68 -14.58 -16.58
CA ILE A 86 -17.57 -13.45 -15.66
C ILE A 86 -17.57 -14.00 -14.23
N LYS A 87 -16.38 -14.17 -13.66
CA LYS A 87 -16.19 -14.31 -12.21
C LYS A 87 -16.17 -12.89 -11.61
N GLN A 88 -17.36 -12.31 -11.41
CA GLN A 88 -17.50 -11.06 -10.66
C GLN A 88 -17.77 -11.39 -9.19
N GLN A 89 -16.85 -11.01 -8.32
CA GLN A 89 -16.96 -11.21 -6.88
C GLN A 89 -16.89 -9.84 -6.22
N GLN A 90 -18.06 -9.21 -6.02
CA GLN A 90 -18.13 -7.91 -5.35
C GLN A 90 -18.52 -7.97 -3.88
N GLN A 91 -17.57 -7.56 -3.01
CA GLN A 91 -17.67 -7.26 -1.57
C GLN A 91 -18.34 -8.35 -0.70
N GLN A 92 -17.96 -8.39 0.57
CA GLN A 92 -18.40 -9.40 1.54
C GLN A 92 -19.91 -9.42 1.82
N HIS A 93 -20.70 -8.61 1.11
CA HIS A 93 -22.13 -8.49 1.29
C HIS A 93 -22.79 -8.24 -0.07
N SER A 94 -23.35 -9.29 -0.67
CA SER A 94 -24.38 -9.21 -1.73
C SER A 94 -25.67 -8.52 -1.25
N ALA A 95 -25.71 -8.19 0.03
CA ALA A 95 -26.81 -7.63 0.77
C ALA A 95 -26.41 -6.39 1.57
N ALA A 96 -25.54 -5.49 1.10
CA ALA A 96 -25.27 -4.21 1.78
C ALA A 96 -26.04 -3.01 1.17
N GLY A 97 -26.63 -3.13 -0.01
CA GLY A 97 -27.50 -2.12 -0.62
C GLY A 97 -26.78 -0.99 -1.33
N GLY A 98 -25.50 -1.15 -1.66
CA GLY A 98 -24.67 -0.13 -2.32
C GLY A 98 -24.79 -0.06 -3.86
N GLY A 99 -24.15 0.95 -4.47
CA GLY A 99 -24.19 1.17 -5.93
C GLY A 99 -23.49 0.09 -6.78
N GLY A 100 -22.44 -0.56 -6.24
CA GLY A 100 -21.77 -1.70 -6.91
C GLY A 100 -22.65 -2.94 -7.00
N GLU A 101 -23.46 -3.21 -5.98
CA GLU A 101 -24.41 -4.34 -5.96
C GLU A 101 -25.48 -4.20 -7.04
N ARG A 102 -26.08 -3.01 -7.20
CA ARG A 102 -27.10 -2.81 -8.23
C ARG A 102 -26.59 -3.18 -9.61
N VAL A 103 -25.33 -2.87 -9.91
CA VAL A 103 -24.75 -3.18 -11.21
C VAL A 103 -24.41 -4.65 -11.37
N LEU A 104 -23.95 -5.33 -10.33
CA LEU A 104 -23.87 -6.78 -10.34
C LEU A 104 -25.23 -7.41 -10.70
N TRP A 105 -26.30 -7.00 -10.02
CA TRP A 105 -27.63 -7.58 -10.24
C TRP A 105 -28.23 -7.21 -11.60
N CYS A 106 -28.03 -5.98 -12.07
CA CYS A 106 -28.42 -5.57 -13.42
C CYS A 106 -27.65 -6.38 -14.48
N SER A 107 -26.35 -6.62 -14.30
CA SER A 107 -25.54 -7.44 -15.21
C SER A 107 -26.00 -8.89 -15.23
N ILE A 108 -26.27 -9.49 -14.06
CA ILE A 108 -26.82 -10.85 -13.97
C ILE A 108 -28.18 -10.92 -14.64
N LYS A 109 -29.08 -9.97 -14.38
CA LYS A 109 -30.40 -9.92 -15.02
C LYS A 109 -30.29 -9.84 -16.54
N ALA A 110 -29.43 -8.96 -17.05
CA ALA A 110 -29.21 -8.83 -18.48
C ALA A 110 -28.69 -10.14 -19.11
N ILE A 111 -27.78 -10.84 -18.43
CA ILE A 111 -27.30 -12.16 -18.86
C ILE A 111 -28.41 -13.19 -18.84
N GLN A 112 -29.23 -13.25 -17.77
CA GLN A 112 -30.35 -14.17 -17.67
C GLN A 112 -31.40 -13.93 -18.75
N ASP A 113 -31.67 -12.67 -19.09
CA ASP A 113 -32.62 -12.29 -20.14
C ASP A 113 -32.11 -12.64 -21.54
N GLN A 114 -30.84 -12.37 -21.79
CA GLN A 114 -30.25 -12.52 -23.12
C GLN A 114 -29.75 -13.95 -23.39
N TYR A 115 -29.37 -14.68 -22.34
CA TYR A 115 -28.79 -16.02 -22.40
C TYR A 115 -29.34 -16.93 -21.28
N PRO A 116 -30.61 -17.41 -21.38
CA PRO A 116 -31.25 -18.18 -20.31
C PRO A 116 -30.53 -19.49 -19.94
N SER A 117 -29.74 -20.05 -20.87
CA SER A 117 -28.96 -21.28 -20.66
C SER A 117 -27.65 -21.07 -19.89
N ILE A 118 -27.23 -19.82 -19.67
CA ILE A 118 -26.01 -19.52 -18.91
C ILE A 118 -26.33 -19.54 -17.41
N LYS A 119 -25.53 -20.30 -16.66
CA LYS A 119 -25.57 -20.31 -15.20
C LYS A 119 -24.64 -19.25 -14.63
N CYS A 120 -25.20 -18.32 -13.87
CA CYS A 120 -24.47 -17.33 -13.09
C CYS A 120 -24.12 -17.92 -11.72
N VAL A 121 -22.88 -17.69 -11.26
CA VAL A 121 -22.43 -18.12 -9.93
C VAL A 121 -21.88 -16.91 -9.20
N VAL A 122 -22.46 -16.59 -8.05
CA VAL A 122 -22.07 -15.45 -7.20
C VAL A 122 -21.45 -15.97 -5.93
N TYR A 123 -20.20 -15.58 -5.67
CA TYR A 123 -19.53 -15.91 -4.42
C TYR A 123 -19.85 -14.85 -3.37
N THR A 124 -20.33 -15.25 -2.20
CA THR A 124 -20.76 -14.33 -1.13
C THR A 124 -20.20 -14.72 0.24
N GLY A 125 -19.76 -13.74 1.03
CA GLY A 125 -19.41 -13.91 2.45
C GLY A 125 -20.60 -13.75 3.40
N ASP A 126 -21.81 -13.56 2.84
CA ASP A 126 -23.01 -13.38 3.62
C ASP A 126 -23.46 -14.66 4.32
N ASN A 127 -23.83 -14.52 5.60
CA ASN A 127 -24.46 -15.60 6.36
C ASN A 127 -26.00 -15.58 6.20
N VAL A 128 -26.52 -14.86 5.19
CA VAL A 128 -27.94 -14.84 4.86
C VAL A 128 -28.28 -15.94 3.86
N THR A 129 -29.51 -16.42 3.91
CA THR A 129 -30.04 -17.41 2.97
C THR A 129 -30.18 -16.83 1.57
N ASP A 130 -30.14 -17.67 0.53
CA ASP A 130 -30.32 -17.25 -0.86
C ASP A 130 -31.65 -16.49 -1.01
N GLN A 131 -32.70 -16.96 -0.33
CA GLN A 131 -34.02 -16.33 -0.33
C GLN A 131 -33.99 -14.90 0.22
N GLN A 132 -33.22 -14.65 1.28
CA GLN A 132 -33.05 -13.30 1.83
C GLN A 132 -32.30 -12.38 0.86
N ILE A 133 -31.30 -12.90 0.14
CA ILE A 133 -30.58 -12.15 -0.90
C ILE A 133 -31.56 -11.75 -2.01
N TYR A 134 -32.34 -12.70 -2.55
CA TYR A 134 -33.36 -12.40 -3.56
C TYR A 134 -34.39 -11.37 -3.10
N GLN A 135 -34.90 -11.51 -1.86
CA GLN A 135 -35.84 -10.55 -1.29
C GLN A 135 -35.23 -9.15 -1.20
N LYS A 136 -33.97 -9.06 -0.77
CA LYS A 136 -33.28 -7.79 -0.65
C LYS A 136 -33.08 -7.12 -2.00
N ILE A 137 -32.61 -7.86 -3.00
CA ILE A 137 -32.44 -7.38 -4.39
C ILE A 137 -33.75 -6.80 -4.92
N LYS A 138 -34.85 -7.54 -4.75
CA LYS A 138 -36.18 -7.09 -5.18
C LYS A 138 -36.63 -5.83 -4.42
N SER A 139 -36.46 -5.81 -3.10
CA SER A 139 -36.91 -4.69 -2.26
C SER A 139 -36.09 -3.40 -2.42
N GLN A 140 -34.77 -3.52 -2.64
CA GLN A 140 -33.87 -2.36 -2.72
C GLN A 140 -33.67 -1.85 -4.14
N PHE A 141 -33.66 -2.74 -5.13
CA PHE A 141 -33.29 -2.38 -6.51
C PHE A 141 -34.40 -2.62 -7.53
N ASP A 142 -35.52 -3.23 -7.12
CA ASP A 142 -36.63 -3.66 -7.98
C ASP A 142 -36.19 -4.59 -9.14
N ILE A 143 -35.15 -5.39 -8.89
CA ILE A 143 -34.63 -6.37 -9.85
C ILE A 143 -35.18 -7.75 -9.49
N ASP A 144 -35.74 -8.45 -10.48
CA ASP A 144 -36.21 -9.82 -10.33
C ASP A 144 -35.27 -10.77 -11.08
N LEU A 145 -34.66 -11.72 -10.38
CA LEU A 145 -33.65 -12.62 -10.92
C LEU A 145 -34.19 -14.04 -11.03
N ASN A 146 -33.86 -14.72 -12.13
CA ASN A 146 -34.18 -16.14 -12.28
C ASN A 146 -33.34 -16.95 -11.29
N ARG A 147 -34.01 -17.76 -10.46
CA ARG A 147 -33.36 -18.55 -9.41
C ARG A 147 -32.79 -19.87 -9.91
N GLU A 148 -33.25 -20.37 -11.06
CA GLU A 148 -32.85 -21.66 -11.59
C GLU A 148 -31.43 -21.65 -12.17
N ASN A 149 -30.98 -20.49 -12.65
CA ASN A 149 -29.67 -20.31 -13.26
C ASN A 149 -28.78 -19.32 -12.49
N LEU A 150 -29.03 -19.12 -11.19
CA LEU A 150 -28.19 -18.34 -10.29
C LEU A 150 -27.87 -19.13 -9.01
N GLU A 151 -26.59 -19.40 -8.78
CA GLU A 151 -26.08 -20.11 -7.61
C GLU A 151 -25.25 -19.19 -6.71
N PHE A 152 -25.47 -19.26 -5.39
CA PHE A 152 -24.66 -18.56 -4.41
C PHE A 152 -23.65 -19.48 -3.73
N VAL A 153 -22.37 -19.23 -3.94
CA VAL A 153 -21.28 -19.95 -3.28
C VAL A 153 -20.85 -19.18 -2.04
N ARG A 154 -21.11 -19.76 -0.87
CA ARG A 154 -20.74 -19.15 0.42
C ARG A 154 -19.25 -19.30 0.68
N LEU A 155 -18.57 -18.18 0.83
CA LEU A 155 -17.17 -18.10 1.18
C LEU A 155 -17.03 -18.21 2.70
N SER A 156 -16.57 -19.36 3.18
CA SER A 156 -16.41 -19.67 4.60
C SER A 156 -15.00 -19.38 5.16
N LYS A 157 -14.15 -18.67 4.41
CA LYS A 157 -12.72 -18.59 4.75
C LYS A 157 -12.41 -17.52 5.79
N ARG A 158 -12.17 -17.95 7.03
CA ARG A 158 -11.55 -17.18 8.12
C ARG A 158 -10.01 -17.21 7.99
N GLN A 159 -9.50 -16.87 6.81
CA GLN A 159 -8.09 -17.06 6.45
C GLN A 159 -7.15 -16.33 7.43
N TYR A 160 -7.56 -15.18 7.99
CA TYR A 160 -6.81 -14.44 9.01
C TYR A 160 -6.41 -15.28 10.23
N ILE A 161 -7.38 -15.98 10.84
CA ILE A 161 -7.15 -16.76 12.07
C ILE A 161 -6.37 -18.03 11.75
N GLN A 162 -6.62 -18.63 10.59
CA GLN A 162 -5.87 -19.79 10.11
C GLN A 162 -4.40 -19.44 9.80
N THR A 163 -4.15 -18.27 9.24
CA THR A 163 -2.80 -17.72 9.04
C THR A 163 -2.11 -17.48 10.38
N LEU A 164 -2.79 -16.86 11.36
CA LEU A 164 -2.22 -16.65 12.69
C LEU A 164 -1.86 -17.98 13.37
N HIS A 165 -2.78 -18.96 13.33
CA HIS A 165 -2.51 -20.30 13.85
C HIS A 165 -1.32 -20.95 13.14
N HIS A 166 -1.27 -20.92 11.81
CA HIS A 166 -0.18 -21.50 11.04
C HIS A 166 1.17 -20.81 11.31
N LEU A 167 1.19 -19.48 11.46
CA LEU A 167 2.37 -18.71 11.85
C LEU A 167 2.89 -19.18 13.23
N LEU A 168 2.02 -19.25 14.23
CA LEU A 168 2.41 -19.60 15.61
C LEU A 168 2.73 -21.09 15.80
N GLU A 169 2.28 -21.97 14.89
CA GLU A 169 2.69 -23.38 14.87
C GLU A 169 4.07 -23.57 14.24
N ASN A 170 4.36 -22.92 13.10
CA ASN A 170 5.60 -23.13 12.37
C ASN A 170 6.75 -22.22 12.82
N HIS A 171 6.42 -21.07 13.42
CA HIS A 171 7.37 -20.06 13.89
C HIS A 171 7.07 -19.71 15.36
N PRO A 172 7.31 -20.65 16.29
CA PRO A 172 6.90 -20.52 17.69
C PRO A 172 7.58 -19.35 18.43
N GLU A 173 8.70 -18.83 17.93
CA GLU A 173 9.36 -17.61 18.42
C GLU A 173 8.46 -16.38 18.39
N HIS A 174 7.41 -16.39 17.55
CA HIS A 174 6.45 -15.29 17.45
C HIS A 174 5.36 -15.31 18.53
N ARG A 175 5.27 -16.38 19.34
CA ARG A 175 4.27 -16.48 20.41
C ARG A 175 4.44 -15.39 21.47
N ASP A 176 5.66 -14.97 21.75
CA ASP A 176 5.92 -14.01 22.83
C ASP A 176 5.86 -12.54 22.37
N ASN A 177 5.80 -12.27 21.06
CA ASN A 177 5.98 -10.92 20.53
C ASN A 177 4.98 -10.51 19.43
N VAL A 178 4.05 -11.39 19.03
CA VAL A 178 3.00 -11.08 18.04
C VAL A 178 1.64 -10.93 18.69
N LYS A 179 0.94 -9.87 18.29
CA LYS A 179 -0.47 -9.65 18.54
C LYS A 179 -1.17 -9.32 17.23
N PHE A 180 -2.27 -10.03 16.96
CA PHE A 180 -3.06 -9.88 15.76
C PHE A 180 -4.32 -9.07 16.06
N ILE A 181 -4.40 -7.85 15.54
CA ILE A 181 -5.51 -6.92 15.80
C ILE A 181 -6.39 -6.86 14.55
N LEU A 182 -7.63 -7.34 14.66
CA LEU A 182 -8.66 -7.16 13.63
C LEU A 182 -9.50 -5.96 13.98
N VAL A 183 -9.50 -4.97 13.08
CA VAL A 183 -10.33 -3.77 13.21
C VAL A 183 -11.46 -3.85 12.20
N GLY A 184 -12.70 -3.60 12.64
CA GLY A 184 -13.86 -3.61 11.77
C GLY A 184 -15.04 -2.84 12.35
N SER A 185 -16.17 -2.89 11.67
CA SER A 185 -17.44 -2.36 12.16
C SER A 185 -18.52 -3.43 12.07
N THR A 186 -19.61 -3.24 12.82
CA THR A 186 -20.80 -4.08 12.70
C THR A 186 -22.00 -3.18 12.44
N ARG A 187 -22.87 -3.57 11.52
CA ARG A 187 -24.08 -2.79 11.17
C ARG A 187 -25.33 -3.43 11.74
N ASP A 188 -25.36 -4.76 11.77
CA ASP A 188 -26.51 -5.55 12.16
C ASP A 188 -26.12 -6.76 13.02
N GLN A 189 -27.10 -7.61 13.32
CA GLN A 189 -26.88 -8.82 14.12
C GLN A 189 -25.99 -9.83 13.37
N ALA A 190 -26.10 -9.95 12.05
CA ALA A 190 -25.29 -10.89 11.29
C ALA A 190 -23.81 -10.49 11.32
N ASP A 191 -23.49 -9.19 11.29
CA ASP A 191 -22.11 -8.72 11.48
C ASP A 191 -21.59 -9.05 12.89
N ARG A 192 -22.42 -8.91 13.94
CA ARG A 192 -22.07 -9.31 15.31
C ARG A 192 -21.83 -10.82 15.45
N ASP A 193 -22.69 -11.64 14.86
CA ASP A 193 -22.54 -13.10 14.87
C ASP A 193 -21.25 -13.54 14.17
N ARG A 194 -20.81 -12.83 13.12
CA ARG A 194 -19.52 -13.09 12.47
C ARG A 194 -18.35 -12.84 13.41
N VAL A 195 -18.39 -11.75 14.18
CA VAL A 195 -17.38 -11.43 15.22
C VAL A 195 -17.33 -12.51 16.29
N ASP A 196 -18.48 -12.98 16.79
CA ASP A 196 -18.53 -14.05 17.79
C ASP A 196 -17.99 -15.38 17.26
N ALA A 197 -18.27 -15.67 16.00
CA ALA A 197 -17.72 -16.85 15.36
C ALA A 197 -16.20 -16.71 15.07
N LEU A 198 -15.64 -15.49 14.96
CA LEU A 198 -14.19 -15.28 14.90
C LEU A 198 -13.56 -15.57 16.27
N ARG A 199 -14.18 -15.11 17.37
CA ARG A 199 -13.76 -15.44 18.74
C ARG A 199 -13.77 -16.95 18.97
N SER A 200 -14.85 -17.62 18.55
CA SER A 200 -15.00 -19.06 18.70
C SER A 200 -13.91 -19.83 17.93
N LEU A 201 -13.62 -19.45 16.68
CA LEU A 201 -12.54 -20.09 15.92
C LEU A 201 -11.16 -19.85 16.57
N ALA A 202 -10.89 -18.64 17.08
CA ALA A 202 -9.62 -18.36 17.73
C ALA A 202 -9.43 -19.17 19.02
N ALA A 203 -10.50 -19.42 19.77
CA ALA A 203 -10.48 -20.31 20.93
C ALA A 203 -10.23 -21.77 20.53
N GLU A 204 -10.92 -22.26 19.50
CA GLU A 204 -10.73 -23.61 18.95
C GLU A 204 -9.29 -23.85 18.50
N LEU A 205 -8.70 -22.89 17.78
CA LEU A 205 -7.32 -22.94 17.30
C LEU A 205 -6.27 -22.57 18.36
N LYS A 206 -6.68 -22.30 19.59
CA LYS A 206 -5.81 -21.92 20.72
C LYS A 206 -4.90 -20.72 20.41
N VAL A 207 -5.46 -19.72 19.72
CA VAL A 207 -4.79 -18.45 19.38
C VAL A 207 -5.54 -17.22 19.89
N ALA A 208 -6.57 -17.41 20.73
CA ALA A 208 -7.36 -16.33 21.28
C ALA A 208 -6.51 -15.29 22.03
N ASP A 209 -5.49 -15.71 22.78
CA ASP A 209 -4.61 -14.81 23.53
C ASP A 209 -3.72 -13.92 22.64
N HIS A 210 -3.53 -14.33 21.38
CA HIS A 210 -2.78 -13.57 20.38
C HIS A 210 -3.69 -12.72 19.48
N MET A 211 -5.01 -12.69 19.72
CA MET A 211 -5.97 -12.01 18.86
C MET A 211 -6.76 -10.94 19.62
N GLN A 212 -6.89 -9.76 19.04
CA GLN A 212 -7.74 -8.66 19.53
C GLN A 212 -8.73 -8.27 18.43
N LEU A 213 -10.01 -8.15 18.80
CA LEU A 213 -11.09 -7.73 17.91
C LEU A 213 -11.58 -6.35 18.34
N GLU A 214 -11.34 -5.36 17.51
CA GLU A 214 -11.73 -3.97 17.72
C GLU A 214 -12.89 -3.59 16.79
N VAL A 215 -14.06 -3.29 17.36
CA VAL A 215 -15.28 -3.00 16.60
C VAL A 215 -15.66 -1.53 16.79
N GLY A 216 -15.77 -0.78 15.71
CA GLY A 216 -16.24 0.60 15.72
C GLY A 216 -15.25 1.58 16.36
N VAL A 217 -13.96 1.39 16.12
CA VAL A 217 -12.91 2.31 16.61
C VAL A 217 -13.05 3.69 15.98
N SER A 218 -12.61 4.72 16.71
CA SER A 218 -12.50 6.08 16.15
C SER A 218 -11.42 6.15 15.07
N ALA A 219 -11.52 7.14 14.17
CA ALA A 219 -10.46 7.40 13.19
C ALA A 219 -9.09 7.67 13.84
N SER A 220 -9.07 8.33 15.01
CA SER A 220 -7.83 8.54 15.77
C SER A 220 -7.20 7.24 16.24
N MET A 221 -8.00 6.30 16.74
CA MET A 221 -7.53 4.99 17.18
C MET A 221 -7.10 4.13 16.00
N LEU A 222 -7.82 4.17 14.88
CA LEU A 222 -7.40 3.50 13.65
C LEU A 222 -6.03 3.99 13.18
N ASN A 223 -5.81 5.31 13.15
CA ASN A 223 -4.52 5.90 12.79
C ASN A 223 -3.40 5.48 13.75
N GLN A 224 -3.69 5.40 15.05
CA GLN A 224 -2.73 4.90 16.04
C GLN A 224 -2.36 3.44 15.75
N LEU A 225 -3.35 2.58 15.53
CA LEU A 225 -3.13 1.16 15.21
C LEU A 225 -2.32 0.99 13.93
N LEU A 226 -2.61 1.78 12.89
CA LEU A 226 -1.85 1.78 11.64
C LEU A 226 -0.39 2.24 11.84
N ASN A 227 -0.16 3.21 12.73
CA ASN A 227 1.18 3.69 13.04
C ASN A 227 2.02 2.65 13.80
N GLU A 228 1.39 1.89 14.69
CA GLU A 228 2.03 0.85 15.51
C GLU A 228 2.19 -0.48 14.77
N ALA A 229 1.38 -0.72 13.73
CA ALA A 229 1.37 -1.97 12.99
C ALA A 229 2.68 -2.22 12.23
N SER A 230 3.23 -3.43 12.40
CA SER A 230 4.40 -3.88 11.64
C SER A 230 4.02 -4.50 10.29
N VAL A 231 2.89 -5.21 10.25
CA VAL A 231 2.40 -5.92 9.06
C VAL A 231 0.90 -5.68 8.91
N GLY A 232 0.49 -5.39 7.68
CA GLY A 232 -0.90 -5.20 7.29
C GLY A 232 -1.36 -6.39 6.45
N ILE A 233 -2.54 -6.94 6.74
CA ILE A 233 -3.02 -8.16 6.07
C ILE A 233 -4.38 -7.91 5.42
N HIS A 234 -4.49 -8.25 4.15
CA HIS A 234 -5.74 -8.19 3.39
C HIS A 234 -5.99 -9.51 2.65
N THR A 235 -6.93 -10.34 3.14
CA THR A 235 -7.15 -11.70 2.58
C THR A 235 -8.35 -11.83 1.66
N MET A 236 -8.98 -10.72 1.25
CA MET A 236 -10.15 -10.82 0.39
C MET A 236 -9.75 -11.32 -1.01
N TRP A 237 -10.24 -12.52 -1.36
CA TRP A 237 -10.14 -13.05 -2.72
C TRP A 237 -10.96 -12.16 -3.68
N ALA A 238 -10.35 -11.85 -4.82
CA ALA A 238 -10.83 -10.94 -5.87
C ALA A 238 -11.45 -9.63 -5.35
N GLU A 239 -10.80 -8.99 -4.39
CA GLU A 239 -11.07 -7.60 -4.03
C GLU A 239 -11.03 -6.70 -5.29
N HIS A 240 -11.95 -5.75 -5.44
CA HIS A 240 -11.98 -4.94 -6.68
C HIS A 240 -10.82 -4.00 -6.78
N PHE A 241 -10.63 -3.26 -5.69
CA PHE A 241 -9.63 -2.24 -5.60
C PHE A 241 -8.83 -2.53 -4.36
N GLY A 242 -9.42 -2.29 -3.18
CA GLY A 242 -8.76 -2.51 -1.90
C GLY A 242 -8.25 -1.21 -1.32
N ILE A 243 -9.16 -0.29 -0.99
CA ILE A 243 -8.82 0.99 -0.34
C ILE A 243 -8.02 0.73 0.95
N GLY A 244 -8.40 -0.27 1.74
CA GLY A 244 -7.65 -0.67 2.94
C GLY A 244 -6.20 -1.09 2.66
N VAL A 245 -5.91 -1.63 1.47
CA VAL A 245 -4.52 -1.94 1.05
C VAL A 245 -3.75 -0.65 0.81
N VAL A 246 -4.37 0.33 0.15
CA VAL A 246 -3.76 1.66 -0.07
C VAL A 246 -3.53 2.39 1.25
N GLU A 247 -4.48 2.33 2.18
CA GLU A 247 -4.36 2.94 3.52
C GLU A 247 -3.19 2.35 4.32
N LEU A 248 -3.04 1.02 4.32
CA LEU A 248 -1.91 0.33 4.95
C LEU A 248 -0.57 0.78 4.32
N MET A 249 -0.50 0.81 2.99
CA MET A 249 0.70 1.26 2.27
C MET A 249 1.03 2.73 2.57
N ALA A 250 0.03 3.61 2.58
CA ALA A 250 0.18 5.03 2.88
C ALA A 250 0.67 5.27 4.32
N ALA A 251 0.19 4.46 5.27
CA ALA A 251 0.65 4.46 6.65
C ALA A 251 2.10 3.93 6.81
N GLY A 252 2.68 3.35 5.75
CA GLY A 252 4.01 2.74 5.77
C GLY A 252 4.02 1.32 6.34
N VAL A 253 2.86 0.70 6.47
CA VAL A 253 2.73 -0.69 6.92
C VAL A 253 3.08 -1.62 5.77
N ILE A 254 3.96 -2.60 6.02
CA ILE A 254 4.31 -3.60 5.00
C ILE A 254 3.09 -4.50 4.80
N THR A 255 2.52 -4.46 3.60
CA THR A 255 1.22 -5.06 3.34
C THR A 255 1.36 -6.40 2.64
N VAL A 256 0.68 -7.42 3.18
CA VAL A 256 0.48 -8.74 2.55
C VAL A 256 -0.98 -8.83 2.13
N ALA A 257 -1.24 -8.77 0.82
CA ALA A 257 -2.60 -8.82 0.27
C ALA A 257 -2.84 -10.08 -0.57
N HIS A 258 -4.11 -10.34 -0.90
CA HIS A 258 -4.45 -11.52 -1.69
C HIS A 258 -3.94 -11.36 -3.14
N ASN A 259 -3.38 -12.42 -3.72
CA ASN A 259 -2.88 -12.47 -5.10
C ASN A 259 -4.01 -12.55 -6.15
N SER A 260 -4.95 -11.60 -6.11
CA SER A 260 -6.08 -11.50 -7.05
C SER A 260 -6.75 -10.13 -6.99
N GLY A 261 -7.40 -9.72 -8.07
CA GLY A 261 -8.19 -8.49 -8.10
C GLY A 261 -7.33 -7.24 -7.95
N GLY A 262 -7.91 -6.12 -7.52
CA GLY A 262 -7.25 -4.83 -7.36
C GLY A 262 -5.94 -4.86 -6.58
N PRO A 263 -5.80 -5.61 -5.47
CA PRO A 263 -4.51 -5.73 -4.79
C PRO A 263 -3.39 -6.23 -5.69
N LYS A 264 -3.67 -7.16 -6.61
CA LYS A 264 -2.69 -7.72 -7.54
C LYS A 264 -2.55 -6.89 -8.82
N GLU A 265 -3.68 -6.49 -9.40
CA GLU A 265 -3.71 -5.91 -10.74
C GLU A 265 -3.40 -4.41 -10.71
N ASP A 266 -3.75 -3.70 -9.62
CA ASP A 266 -3.68 -2.23 -9.56
C ASP A 266 -2.75 -1.68 -8.45
N ILE A 267 -2.61 -2.39 -7.32
CA ILE A 267 -2.02 -1.80 -6.10
C ILE A 267 -0.61 -2.32 -5.80
N ILE A 268 -0.45 -3.61 -5.53
CA ILE A 268 0.80 -4.20 -5.04
C ILE A 268 1.62 -4.75 -6.21
N GLU A 269 2.84 -4.25 -6.32
CA GLU A 269 3.89 -4.89 -7.08
C GLU A 269 4.62 -5.86 -6.13
N HIS A 270 4.43 -7.16 -6.33
CA HIS A 270 4.94 -8.21 -5.45
C HIS A 270 6.45 -8.06 -5.20
N ARG A 271 6.85 -8.04 -3.92
CA ARG A 271 8.21 -7.83 -3.41
C ARG A 271 8.83 -6.45 -3.69
N THR A 272 8.11 -5.54 -4.35
CA THR A 272 8.53 -4.15 -4.54
C THR A 272 7.80 -3.21 -3.59
N THR A 273 6.46 -3.26 -3.57
CA THR A 273 5.62 -2.38 -2.74
C THR A 273 4.82 -3.12 -1.67
N GLY A 274 4.93 -4.45 -1.62
CA GLY A 274 4.26 -5.32 -0.66
C GLY A 274 4.36 -6.77 -1.08
N PHE A 275 3.56 -7.64 -0.47
CA PHE A 275 3.49 -9.06 -0.78
C PHE A 275 2.11 -9.45 -1.27
N LEU A 276 2.07 -10.45 -2.15
CA LEU A 276 0.86 -11.06 -2.68
C LEU A 276 0.87 -12.53 -2.30
N ALA A 277 -0.15 -12.97 -1.58
CA ALA A 277 -0.30 -14.33 -1.09
C ALA A 277 -1.68 -14.89 -1.47
N THR A 278 -1.78 -16.20 -1.59
CA THR A 278 -3.01 -16.93 -1.94
C THR A 278 -3.40 -17.87 -0.81
N THR A 279 -2.42 -18.57 -0.23
CA THR A 279 -2.65 -19.58 0.80
C THR A 279 -2.24 -19.09 2.19
N LYS A 280 -2.79 -19.69 3.24
CA LYS A 280 -2.47 -19.32 4.63
C LYS A 280 -0.98 -19.54 4.94
N GLU A 281 -0.35 -20.52 4.30
CA GLU A 281 1.08 -20.83 4.36
C GLU A 281 1.89 -19.66 3.79
N GLU A 282 1.57 -19.19 2.58
CA GLU A 282 2.25 -18.04 1.96
C GLU A 282 2.11 -16.76 2.81
N TYR A 283 0.92 -16.50 3.35
CA TYR A 283 0.72 -15.38 4.28
C TYR A 283 1.63 -15.51 5.50
N ALA A 284 1.66 -16.67 6.15
CA ALA A 284 2.46 -16.89 7.35
C ALA A 284 3.96 -16.73 7.07
N GLU A 285 4.46 -17.25 5.96
CA GLU A 285 5.87 -17.12 5.57
C GLU A 285 6.26 -15.67 5.31
N TYR A 286 5.43 -14.89 4.61
CA TYR A 286 5.72 -13.46 4.40
C TYR A 286 5.64 -12.66 5.70
N ILE A 287 4.69 -12.97 6.58
CA ILE A 287 4.60 -12.34 7.91
C ILE A 287 5.87 -12.66 8.72
N HIS A 288 6.31 -13.92 8.75
CA HIS A 288 7.56 -14.32 9.39
C HIS A 288 8.75 -13.56 8.79
N GLU A 289 8.88 -13.50 7.45
CA GLU A 289 9.98 -12.79 6.76
C GLU A 289 10.05 -11.32 7.23
N ILE A 290 8.90 -10.65 7.32
CA ILE A 290 8.82 -9.26 7.76
C ILE A 290 9.17 -9.09 9.24
N LEU A 291 8.62 -9.94 10.11
CA LEU A 291 8.84 -9.86 11.55
C LEU A 291 10.28 -10.19 11.95
N ALA A 292 10.92 -11.12 11.25
CA ALA A 292 12.29 -11.55 11.52
C ALA A 292 13.35 -10.50 11.12
N ASN A 293 13.05 -9.62 10.17
CA ASN A 293 14.00 -8.60 9.70
C ASN A 293 13.29 -7.35 9.17
N LYS A 294 12.79 -6.52 10.08
CA LYS A 294 12.03 -5.31 9.72
C LYS A 294 12.89 -4.31 8.95
N GLU A 295 14.17 -4.20 9.27
CA GLU A 295 15.11 -3.25 8.66
C GLU A 295 15.33 -3.52 7.16
N LYS A 296 15.22 -4.79 6.74
CA LYS A 296 15.31 -5.19 5.32
C LYS A 296 14.23 -4.52 4.45
N PHE A 297 13.10 -4.12 5.03
CA PHE A 297 11.92 -3.68 4.29
C PHE A 297 11.71 -2.16 4.25
N ILE A 298 12.66 -1.37 4.75
CA ILE A 298 12.57 0.10 4.75
C ILE A 298 12.36 0.64 3.32
N GLU A 299 13.09 0.10 2.34
CA GLU A 299 12.94 0.50 0.93
C GLU A 299 11.58 0.09 0.35
N MET A 300 11.06 -1.08 0.72
CA MET A 300 9.71 -1.52 0.33
C MET A 300 8.64 -0.60 0.92
N GLN A 301 8.73 -0.23 2.21
CA GLN A 301 7.81 0.71 2.83
C GLN A 301 7.84 2.08 2.14
N LYS A 302 9.04 2.54 1.77
CA LYS A 302 9.19 3.80 1.03
C LYS A 302 8.57 3.70 -0.37
N ALA A 303 8.85 2.63 -1.11
CA ALA A 303 8.27 2.38 -2.43
C ALA A 303 6.74 2.29 -2.36
N ALA A 304 6.20 1.59 -1.35
CA ALA A 304 4.77 1.49 -1.10
C ALA A 304 4.13 2.87 -0.91
N ARG A 305 4.64 3.68 0.04
CA ARG A 305 4.15 5.05 0.29
C ARG A 305 4.26 5.94 -0.94
N ASP A 306 5.42 5.95 -1.60
CA ASP A 306 5.64 6.75 -2.81
C ASP A 306 4.65 6.33 -3.92
N SER A 307 4.31 5.02 -4.02
CA SER A 307 3.36 4.52 -5.01
C SER A 307 1.90 4.91 -4.76
N THR A 308 1.51 5.16 -3.49
CA THR A 308 0.12 5.51 -3.18
C THR A 308 -0.30 6.88 -3.71
N ASP A 309 0.64 7.74 -4.08
CA ASP A 309 0.36 9.07 -4.63
C ASP A 309 -0.54 8.98 -5.88
N ARG A 310 -0.40 7.92 -6.69
CA ARG A 310 -1.23 7.69 -7.88
C ARG A 310 -2.73 7.50 -7.58
N PHE A 311 -3.07 7.24 -6.32
CA PHE A 311 -4.44 7.08 -5.82
C PHE A 311 -4.95 8.31 -5.07
N SER A 312 -4.22 9.44 -5.12
CA SER A 312 -4.67 10.69 -4.52
C SER A 312 -5.88 11.26 -5.26
N GLU A 313 -6.70 12.04 -4.55
CA GLU A 313 -7.84 12.75 -5.13
C GLU A 313 -7.41 13.71 -6.24
N GLU A 314 -6.26 14.36 -6.08
CA GLU A 314 -5.69 15.27 -7.09
C GLU A 314 -5.38 14.51 -8.38
N ASN A 315 -4.69 13.37 -8.27
CA ASN A 315 -4.39 12.52 -9.43
C ASN A 315 -5.65 11.91 -10.05
N TYR A 316 -6.64 11.54 -9.24
CA TYR A 316 -7.94 11.09 -9.73
C TYR A 316 -8.64 12.19 -10.54
N TYR A 317 -8.70 13.41 -10.00
CA TYR A 317 -9.33 14.54 -10.66
C TYR A 317 -8.66 14.86 -12.01
N ILE A 318 -7.32 14.95 -12.03
CA ILE A 318 -6.56 15.23 -13.26
C ILE A 318 -6.83 14.16 -14.32
N GLN A 319 -6.69 12.88 -13.95
CA GLN A 319 -6.88 11.76 -14.89
C GLN A 319 -8.32 11.66 -15.37
N PHE A 320 -9.28 11.85 -14.48
CA PHE A 320 -10.70 11.80 -14.82
C PHE A 320 -11.05 12.89 -15.83
N ILE A 321 -10.62 14.13 -15.59
CA ILE A 321 -10.88 15.24 -16.52
C ILE A 321 -10.19 15.01 -17.86
N ASP A 322 -8.94 14.54 -17.89
CA ASP A 322 -8.24 14.19 -19.14
C ASP A 322 -9.02 13.15 -19.96
N LYS A 323 -9.53 12.11 -19.32
CA LYS A 323 -10.36 11.10 -20.00
C LYS A 323 -11.69 11.66 -20.50
N ILE A 324 -12.36 12.51 -19.72
CA ILE A 324 -13.61 13.13 -20.16
C ILE A 324 -13.37 14.09 -21.33
N GLN A 325 -12.29 14.86 -21.34
CA GLN A 325 -11.96 15.78 -22.43
C GLN A 325 -11.83 15.07 -23.78
N GLN A 326 -11.33 13.83 -23.79
CA GLN A 326 -11.21 13.02 -25.01
C GLN A 326 -12.57 12.65 -25.61
N LEU A 327 -13.62 12.60 -24.77
CA LEU A 327 -14.98 12.25 -25.16
C LEU A 327 -15.85 13.47 -25.50
N LEU A 328 -15.43 14.68 -25.13
CA LEU A 328 -16.18 15.90 -25.41
C LEU A 328 -16.11 16.29 -26.89
N PRO A 329 -17.16 16.92 -27.45
CA PRO A 329 -17.08 17.51 -28.79
C PRO A 329 -16.05 18.66 -28.82
N ASP A 330 -15.42 18.90 -29.97
CA ASP A 330 -14.29 19.85 -30.07
C ASP A 330 -14.61 21.29 -29.64
N ASN A 331 -15.88 21.70 -29.73
CA ASN A 331 -16.33 23.02 -29.27
C ASN A 331 -16.48 23.15 -27.73
N GLN A 332 -16.36 22.04 -27.00
CA GLN A 332 -16.45 21.97 -25.54
C GLN A 332 -15.14 21.52 -24.89
N LYS A 333 -14.13 21.12 -25.67
CA LYS A 333 -12.77 20.88 -25.16
C LYS A 333 -12.16 22.18 -24.68
N LYS A 334 -11.49 22.13 -23.52
CA LYS A 334 -10.66 23.24 -23.05
C LYS A 334 -9.58 23.48 -24.11
N LYS A 335 -9.49 24.71 -24.65
CA LYS A 335 -8.36 25.10 -25.51
C LYS A 335 -7.17 25.38 -24.59
N ASP A 336 -6.03 24.80 -24.93
CA ASP A 336 -4.76 24.95 -24.21
C ASP A 336 -4.33 26.41 -24.06
#